data_AF-A0A1Y2JTT0-F1
#
_entry.id   AF-A0A1Y2JTT0-F1
#
_cell.length_a   1.000
_cell.length_b   1.000
_cell.length_c   1.000
_cell.angle_alpha   90.00
_cell.angle_beta   90.00
_cell.angle_gamma   90.00
#
_symmetry.space_group_name_H-M   'P 1'
#
loop_
_entity.id
_entity.type
_entity.pdbx_description
1 polymer ?
#
loop_
_entity_poly.entity_id
_entity_poly.type
_entity_poly.pdbx_seq_one_letter_code
_entity_poly.pdbx_strand_id
1 'polypeptide(L)'
;MFTYETADQKEVRRFRIAQFNGRTATVKDGEATVTGFVRSVLEQESSMPPRWTITIIPSAPKEEPKSLRPPSRVRPFAEDYL
;
A
#
# COMPACT_ATOMS: atom_id res chain seq x y z
N MET A 1 -6.64 -14.61 3.95
CA MET A 1 -5.96 -14.41 2.66
C MET A 1 -7.01 -13.88 1.70
N PHE A 2 -6.75 -12.75 1.07
CA PHE A 2 -7.65 -12.08 0.14
C PHE A 2 -7.04 -12.14 -1.25
N THR A 3 -7.83 -12.45 -2.26
CA THR A 3 -7.38 -12.54 -3.66
C THR A 3 -8.13 -11.48 -4.46
N TYR A 4 -7.38 -10.68 -5.19
CA TYR A 4 -7.88 -9.60 -6.00
C TYR A 4 -7.45 -9.81 -7.45
N GLU A 5 -8.39 -9.74 -8.38
CA GLU A 5 -8.10 -9.83 -9.81
C GLU A 5 -8.19 -8.44 -10.42
N THR A 6 -7.15 -8.03 -11.14
CA THR A 6 -7.15 -6.75 -11.86
C THR A 6 -6.62 -6.94 -13.28
N ALA A 7 -7.15 -6.14 -14.19
CA ALA A 7 -6.63 -5.97 -15.54
C ALA A 7 -5.87 -4.63 -15.69
N ASP A 8 -5.81 -3.81 -14.63
CA ASP A 8 -5.08 -2.54 -14.67
C ASP A 8 -3.60 -2.74 -14.31
N GLN A 9 -2.75 -2.62 -15.32
CA GLN A 9 -1.30 -2.72 -15.19
C GLN A 9 -0.73 -1.71 -14.16
N LYS A 10 -1.35 -0.54 -13.96
CA LYS A 10 -0.91 0.44 -12.96
C LYS A 10 -1.09 -0.10 -11.54
N GLU A 11 -2.19 -0.79 -11.28
CA GLU A 11 -2.44 -1.43 -9.99
C GLU A 11 -1.43 -2.53 -9.74
N VAL A 12 -1.25 -3.42 -10.71
CA VAL A 12 -0.28 -4.51 -10.66
C VAL A 12 1.11 -3.99 -10.33
N ARG A 13 1.54 -2.90 -10.98
CA ARG A 13 2.83 -2.25 -10.69
C ARG A 13 2.90 -1.73 -9.26
N ARG A 14 1.84 -1.09 -8.75
CA ARG A 14 1.76 -0.63 -7.35
C ARG A 14 1.90 -1.80 -6.38
N PHE A 15 1.19 -2.90 -6.62
CA PHE A 15 1.27 -4.10 -5.78
C PHE A 15 2.63 -4.78 -5.85
N ARG A 16 3.25 -4.85 -7.02
CA ARG A 16 4.60 -5.40 -7.21
C ARG A 16 5.64 -4.59 -6.42
N ILE A 17 5.57 -3.25 -6.50
CA ILE A 17 6.44 -2.36 -5.72
C ILE A 17 6.19 -2.55 -4.21
N ALA A 18 4.94 -2.68 -3.78
CA ALA A 18 4.61 -2.93 -2.37
C ALA A 18 5.12 -4.29 -1.87
N GLN A 19 5.04 -5.33 -2.71
CA GLN A 19 5.59 -6.67 -2.44
C GLN A 19 7.09 -6.60 -2.18
N PHE A 20 7.86 -5.94 -3.06
CA PHE A 20 9.32 -5.84 -2.92
C PHE A 20 9.76 -4.93 -1.77
N ASN A 21 9.04 -3.83 -1.53
CA ASN A 21 9.36 -2.91 -0.45
C ASN A 21 8.87 -3.39 0.93
N GLY A 22 8.14 -4.51 1.00
CA GLY A 22 7.52 -4.97 2.25
C GLY A 22 6.53 -3.96 2.84
N ARG A 23 5.80 -3.24 1.98
CA ARG A 23 4.79 -2.24 2.40
C ARG A 23 3.39 -2.84 2.32
N THR A 24 2.49 -2.35 3.17
CA THR A 24 1.06 -2.64 3.05
C THR A 24 0.49 -1.92 1.83
N ALA A 25 -0.37 -2.63 1.09
CA ALA A 25 -1.13 -2.09 -0.02
C ALA A 25 -2.63 -2.16 0.31
N THR A 26 -3.37 -1.19 -0.20
CA THR A 26 -4.82 -1.13 -0.05
C THR A 26 -5.44 -1.44 -1.41
N VAL A 27 -6.28 -2.48 -1.44
CA VAL A 27 -7.16 -2.80 -2.57
C VAL A 27 -8.56 -2.31 -2.25
N LYS A 28 -9.22 -1.76 -3.25
CA LYS A 28 -10.68 -1.57 -3.24
C LYS A 28 -11.28 -2.57 -4.22
N ASP A 29 -12.06 -3.51 -3.71
CA ASP A 29 -12.83 -4.45 -4.51
C ASP A 29 -14.32 -4.15 -4.29
N GLY A 30 -14.88 -3.35 -5.20
CA GLY A 30 -16.23 -2.81 -5.06
C GLY A 30 -16.41 -1.99 -3.78
N GLU A 31 -17.22 -2.50 -2.85
CA GLU A 31 -17.54 -1.86 -1.57
C GLU A 31 -16.56 -2.27 -0.44
N ALA A 32 -15.76 -3.32 -0.65
CA ALA A 32 -14.79 -3.80 0.33
C ALA A 32 -13.42 -3.15 0.11
N THR A 33 -12.89 -2.50 1.16
CA THR A 33 -11.50 -2.01 1.17
C THR A 33 -10.65 -2.94 2.02
N VAL A 34 -9.69 -3.62 1.40
CA VAL A 34 -8.79 -4.56 2.05
C VAL A 34 -7.38 -3.97 2.09
N THR A 35 -6.85 -3.79 3.29
CA THR A 35 -5.46 -3.35 3.49
C THR A 35 -4.62 -4.51 4.02
N GLY A 36 -3.46 -4.73 3.42
CA GLY A 36 -2.59 -5.82 3.82
C GLY A 36 -1.29 -5.92 3.06
N PHE A 37 -0.49 -6.93 3.36
CA PHE A 37 0.75 -7.20 2.66
C PHE A 37 0.51 -8.01 1.39
N VAL A 38 1.18 -7.64 0.30
CA VAL A 38 1.12 -8.40 -0.94
C VAL A 38 1.98 -9.65 -0.80
N ARG A 39 1.34 -10.81 -0.84
CA ARG A 39 2.01 -12.12 -0.81
C ARG A 39 2.56 -12.48 -2.18
N SER A 40 1.74 -12.33 -3.22
CA SER A 40 2.10 -12.67 -4.60
C SER A 40 1.32 -11.83 -5.61
N VAL A 41 1.95 -11.60 -6.75
CA VAL A 41 1.33 -11.03 -7.95
C VAL A 41 1.58 -12.03 -9.06
N LEU A 42 0.52 -12.71 -9.49
CA LEU A 42 0.55 -13.74 -10.53
C LEU A 42 -0.04 -13.18 -11.82
N GLU A 43 0.65 -13.39 -12.94
CA GLU A 43 0.15 -13.05 -14.26
C GLU A 43 -0.60 -14.25 -14.85
N GLN A 44 -1.77 -13.98 -15.43
CA GLN A 44 -2.60 -14.99 -16.07
C GLN A 44 -2.45 -14.82 -17.59
N GLU A 45 -1.40 -15.44 -18.14
CA GLU A 45 -1.05 -15.37 -19.57
C GLU A 45 -2.14 -15.95 -20.49
N SER A 46 -3.04 -16.78 -19.97
CA SER A 46 -4.11 -17.41 -20.74
C SER A 46 -5.36 -16.53 -20.94
N SER A 47 -5.42 -15.35 -20.32
CA SER A 47 -6.55 -14.43 -20.47
C SER A 47 -6.24 -13.37 -21.52
N MET A 48 -7.11 -13.22 -22.52
CA MET A 48 -7.15 -12.04 -23.39
C MET A 48 -8.40 -11.22 -23.01
N PRO A 49 -8.27 -10.04 -22.37
CA PRO A 49 -7.05 -9.29 -22.05
C PRO A 49 -6.24 -9.85 -20.86
N PRO A 50 -4.94 -9.49 -20.73
CA PRO A 50 -4.08 -9.94 -19.63
C PRO A 50 -4.69 -9.59 -18.27
N ARG A 51 -4.76 -10.59 -17.38
CA ARG A 51 -5.27 -10.43 -16.02
C ARG A 51 -4.19 -10.81 -15.04
N TRP A 52 -4.19 -10.13 -13.89
CA TRP A 52 -3.27 -10.42 -12.80
C TRP A 52 -4.05 -10.76 -11.55
N THR A 53 -3.67 -11.85 -10.90
CA THR A 53 -4.20 -12.27 -9.61
C THR A 53 -3.23 -11.85 -8.52
N ILE A 54 -3.68 -10.96 -7.64
CA ILE A 54 -2.91 -10.43 -6.52
C ILE A 54 -3.42 -11.10 -5.25
N THR A 55 -2.52 -11.72 -4.50
CA THR A 55 -2.83 -12.28 -3.18
C THR A 55 -2.36 -11.33 -2.10
N ILE A 56 -3.28 -10.92 -1.24
CA ILE A 56 -3.03 -10.05 -0.09
C ILE A 56 -3.27 -10.82 1.20
N ILE A 57 -2.34 -10.70 2.13
CA ILE A 57 -2.53 -11.14 3.50
C ILE A 57 -3.13 -9.95 4.24
N PRO A 58 -4.42 -9.96 4.59
CA PRO A 58 -5.01 -8.89 5.37
C PRO A 58 -4.26 -8.80 6.69
N SER A 59 -3.60 -7.67 6.91
CA SER A 59 -3.14 -7.31 8.25
C SER A 59 -4.33 -6.70 8.96
N ALA A 60 -4.46 -6.92 10.28
CA ALA A 60 -5.38 -6.11 11.08
C ALA A 60 -5.20 -4.62 10.71
N PRO A 61 -6.26 -3.79 10.73
CA PRO A 61 -6.16 -2.35 10.54
C PRO A 61 -5.34 -1.79 11.71
N LYS A 62 -4.03 -1.98 11.63
CA LYS A 62 -3.07 -1.46 12.57
C LYS A 62 -2.86 -0.04 12.12
N GLU A 63 -3.32 0.86 12.98
CA GLU A 63 -3.00 2.27 13.04
C GLU A 63 -1.73 2.60 12.25
N GLU A 64 -1.81 3.67 11.47
CA GLU A 64 -0.70 4.28 10.75
C GLU A 64 0.64 3.98 11.42
N PRO A 65 1.65 3.48 10.70
CA PRO A 65 3.00 3.53 11.23
C PRO A 65 3.27 5.01 11.50
N LYS A 66 3.21 5.39 12.79
CA LYS A 66 3.58 6.70 13.31
C LYS A 66 4.76 7.16 12.49
N SER A 67 4.56 8.22 11.73
CA SER A 67 5.62 8.83 10.95
C SER A 67 6.80 9.05 11.89
N LEU A 68 7.87 8.26 11.74
CA LEU A 68 9.11 8.41 12.49
C LEU A 68 9.88 9.66 12.02
N ARG A 69 9.19 10.66 11.49
CA ARG A 69 9.78 11.95 11.21
C ARG A 69 9.65 12.76 12.49
N PRO A 70 10.75 13.03 13.21
CA PRO A 70 10.68 13.95 14.33
C PRO A 70 10.07 15.26 13.82
N PRO A 71 9.16 15.89 14.57
CA PRO A 71 8.64 17.20 14.18
C PRO A 71 9.82 18.15 14.04
N SER A 72 9.81 18.92 12.95
CA SER A 72 10.72 20.05 12.75
C SER A 72 10.76 20.88 14.03
N ARG A 73 11.91 20.92 14.70
CA ARG A 73 12.15 21.82 15.83
C ARG A 73 12.20 23.25 15.28
N VAL A 74 11.04 23.86 15.10
CA VAL A 74 10.93 25.31 14.99
C VAL A 74 11.29 25.85 16.37
N ARG A 75 12.50 26.42 16.50
CA ARG A 75 12.85 27.25 17.65
C ARG A 75 12.08 28.56 17.49
N PRO A 76 11.18 28.95 18.41
CA PRO A 76 10.80 30.35 18.48
C PRO A 76 12.01 31.08 19.08
N PHE A 77 12.76 31.78 18.23
CA PHE A 77 13.69 32.80 18.69
C PHE A 77 12.81 33.95 19.19
N ALA A 78 12.44 33.89 20.47
CA ALA A 78 11.78 35.00 21.13
C ALA A 78 12.83 36.10 21.27
N GLU A 79 12.61 37.17 20.50
CA GLU A 79 13.27 38.46 20.64
C GLU A 79 12.95 39.03 22.01
N ASP A 80 13.79 38.76 23.00
CA ASP A 80 13.83 39.55 24.23
C ASP A 80 14.60 40.84 23.93
N TYR A 81 13.85 41.86 23.50
CA TYR A 81 14.23 43.26 23.58
C TYR A 81 14.16 43.71 25.05
N LEU A 82 15.32 43.99 25.66
CA LEU A 82 15.49 44.99 26.72
C LEU A 82 16.91 45.58 26.64
#